data_AF-A0A417VNZ2-F1
#
_entry.id   AF-A0A417VNZ2-F1
#
_cell.length_a   1.000
_cell.length_b   1.000
_cell.length_c   1.000
_cell.angle_alpha   90.00
_cell.angle_beta   90.00
_cell.angle_gamma   90.00
#
_symmetry.space_group_name_H-M   'P 1'
#
loop_
_entity.id
_entity.type
_entity.pdbx_description
1 polymer ?
#
loop_
_entity_poly.entity_id
_entity_poly.type
_entity_poly.pdbx_seq_one_letter_code
_entity_poly.pdbx_strand_id
1 'polypeptide(L)'
;MQQSEQFFSNKQLKRMIIPLFIEQTRHLVIWLVLIHNIANAVVFPFADPLGKGLRATGDVRFTMGISLFTTIGVRFVLSVLLGIWCNLGVIGIALAMCLDWLVRAIIFWIRYKKGTWQKFQVI
;
A
#
# COMPACT_ATOMS: atom_id res chain seq x y z
N MET A 1 36.70 -7.59 37.76
CA MET A 1 36.35 -8.69 36.83
C MET A 1 34.90 -8.62 36.32
N GLN A 2 33.93 -8.03 37.04
CA GLN A 2 32.55 -7.87 36.54
C GLN A 2 32.33 -6.85 35.40
N GLN A 3 33.19 -5.83 35.26
CA GLN A 3 33.01 -4.81 34.21
C GLN A 3 33.30 -5.29 32.78
N SER A 4 34.15 -6.32 32.59
CA SER A 4 34.48 -6.87 31.28
C SER A 4 33.37 -7.77 30.71
N GLU A 5 32.58 -8.43 31.56
CA GLU A 5 31.43 -9.24 31.14
C GLU A 5 30.22 -8.37 30.74
N GLN A 6 29.96 -7.29 31.46
CA GLN A 6 28.92 -6.32 31.06
C GLN A 6 29.26 -5.59 29.75
N PHE A 7 30.54 -5.38 29.44
CA PHE A 7 30.99 -4.77 28.18
C PHE A 7 30.75 -5.68 26.96
N PHE A 8 30.81 -7.01 27.17
CA PHE A 8 30.47 -8.01 26.15
C PHE A 8 28.96 -8.14 25.96
N SER A 9 28.16 -7.99 27.02
CA SER A 9 26.78 -8.51 27.02
C SER A 9 25.77 -7.70 26.16
N ASN A 10 25.87 -6.37 26.05
CA ASN A 10 24.87 -5.58 25.29
C ASN A 10 25.47 -4.84 24.08
N LYS A 11 26.67 -4.28 24.23
CA LYS A 11 27.31 -3.48 23.17
C LYS A 11 27.89 -4.35 22.04
N GLN A 12 28.34 -5.57 22.34
CA GLN A 12 28.73 -6.54 21.29
C GLN A 12 27.50 -7.21 20.67
N LEU A 13 26.51 -7.56 21.49
CA LEU A 13 25.24 -8.11 21.01
C LEU A 13 24.56 -7.17 20.01
N LYS A 14 24.44 -5.88 20.33
CA LYS A 14 23.93 -4.86 19.39
C LYS A 14 24.78 -4.75 18.13
N ARG A 15 26.11 -4.77 18.25
CA ARG A 15 27.01 -4.72 17.08
C ARG A 15 26.90 -5.93 16.15
N MET A 16 26.50 -7.08 16.66
CA MET A 16 26.34 -8.30 15.85
C MET A 16 24.91 -8.46 15.30
N ILE A 17 23.89 -8.12 16.10
CA ILE A 17 22.48 -8.24 15.71
C ILE A 17 22.07 -7.14 14.73
N ILE A 18 22.44 -5.88 14.97
CA ILE A 18 22.02 -4.75 14.13
C ILE A 18 22.39 -4.95 12.65
N PRO A 19 23.63 -5.27 12.26
CA PRO A 19 23.98 -5.45 10.85
C PRO A 19 23.29 -6.67 10.24
N LEU A 20 23.09 -7.75 10.99
CA LEU A 20 22.37 -8.93 10.48
C LEU A 20 20.91 -8.57 10.12
N PHE A 21 20.22 -7.83 11.00
CA PHE A 21 18.86 -7.36 10.73
C PHE A 21 18.83 -6.30 9.62
N ILE A 22 19.85 -5.43 9.52
CA ILE A 22 19.92 -4.39 8.49
C ILE A 22 20.00 -5.00 7.09
N GLU A 23 20.79 -6.06 6.90
CA GLU A 23 20.96 -6.68 5.57
C GLU A 23 19.68 -7.37 5.11
N GLN A 24 19.01 -8.11 6.00
CA GLN A 24 17.72 -8.76 5.69
C GLN A 24 16.63 -7.72 5.41
N THR A 25 16.57 -6.66 6.23
CA THR A 25 15.60 -5.57 6.05
C THR A 25 15.87 -4.81 4.76
N ARG A 26 17.13 -4.58 4.41
CA ARG A 26 17.53 -3.88 3.19
C ARG A 26 17.04 -4.61 1.94
N HIS A 27 17.24 -5.92 1.85
CA HIS A 27 16.73 -6.70 0.72
C HIS A 27 15.22 -6.66 0.62
N LEU A 28 14.50 -6.81 1.75
CA LEU A 28 13.04 -6.76 1.77
C LEU A 28 12.51 -5.38 1.35
N VAL A 29 13.13 -4.31 1.86
CA VAL A 29 12.76 -2.91 1.56
C VAL A 29 13.03 -2.59 0.08
N ILE A 30 14.13 -3.08 -0.50
CA ILE A 30 14.39 -2.88 -1.93
C ILE A 30 13.27 -3.50 -2.77
N TRP A 31 12.89 -4.75 -2.50
CA TRP A 31 11.78 -5.41 -3.21
C TRP A 31 10.45 -4.68 -3.01
N LEU A 32 10.17 -4.26 -1.79
CA LEU A 32 9.00 -3.47 -1.44
C LEU A 32 8.94 -2.18 -2.27
N VAL A 33 10.03 -1.40 -2.26
CA VAL A 33 10.12 -0.11 -2.94
C VAL A 33 10.01 -0.27 -4.46
N LEU A 34 10.63 -1.31 -5.03
CA LEU A 34 10.56 -1.58 -6.46
C LEU A 34 9.13 -1.94 -6.90
N ILE A 35 8.51 -2.92 -6.24
CA ILE A 35 7.13 -3.33 -6.55
C ILE A 35 6.19 -2.15 -6.38
N HIS A 36 6.35 -1.40 -5.28
CA HIS A 36 5.50 -0.27 -4.98
C HIS A 36 5.68 0.86 -6.00
N ASN A 37 6.91 1.21 -6.40
CA ASN A 37 7.16 2.26 -7.39
C ASN A 37 6.62 1.90 -8.78
N ILE A 38 6.78 0.65 -9.21
CA ILE A 38 6.25 0.20 -10.50
C ILE A 38 4.72 0.27 -10.49
N ALA A 39 4.09 -0.24 -9.44
CA ALA A 39 2.63 -0.15 -9.28
C ALA A 39 2.16 1.32 -9.18
N ASN A 40 2.93 2.18 -8.51
CA ASN A 40 2.61 3.61 -8.43
C ASN A 40 2.71 4.27 -9.80
N ALA A 41 3.74 3.97 -10.59
CA ALA A 41 3.89 4.55 -11.92
C ALA A 41 2.74 4.18 -12.87
N VAL A 42 2.24 2.95 -12.79
CA VAL A 42 1.24 2.43 -13.74
C VAL A 42 -0.19 2.65 -13.25
N VAL A 43 -0.48 2.40 -11.97
CA VAL A 43 -1.86 2.29 -11.45
C VAL A 43 -2.31 3.56 -10.72
N PHE A 44 -1.39 4.23 -10.03
CA PHE A 44 -1.68 5.47 -9.29
C PHE A 44 -2.27 6.60 -10.15
N PRO A 45 -1.77 6.90 -11.38
CA PRO A 45 -2.34 7.96 -12.19
C PRO A 45 -3.80 7.71 -12.59
N PHE A 46 -4.28 6.46 -12.54
CA PHE A 46 -5.67 6.13 -12.80
C PHE A 46 -6.53 6.04 -11.54
N ALA A 47 -5.95 5.74 -10.38
CA ALA A 47 -6.72 5.64 -9.15
C ALA A 47 -6.93 7.00 -8.47
N ASP A 48 -5.88 7.81 -8.37
CA ASP A 48 -5.87 9.00 -7.50
C ASP A 48 -6.37 10.27 -8.23
N PRO A 49 -5.82 10.63 -9.41
CA PRO A 49 -6.28 11.79 -10.18
C PRO A 49 -7.74 11.67 -10.65
N LEU A 50 -8.16 10.51 -11.14
CA LEU A 50 -9.54 10.27 -11.57
C LEU A 50 -10.53 10.36 -10.39
N GLY A 51 -10.18 9.79 -9.24
CA GLY A 51 -11.00 9.92 -8.03
C GLY A 51 -11.10 11.37 -7.54
N LYS A 52 -10.01 12.14 -7.62
CA LYS A 52 -9.99 13.57 -7.30
C LYS A 52 -10.81 14.40 -8.30
N GLY A 53 -10.70 14.11 -9.59
CA GLY A 53 -11.49 14.76 -10.65
C GLY A 53 -12.99 14.55 -10.46
N LEU A 54 -13.42 13.32 -10.16
CA LEU A 54 -14.83 13.01 -9.89
C LEU A 54 -15.37 13.70 -8.63
N ARG A 55 -14.52 13.90 -7.61
CA ARG A 55 -14.89 14.71 -6.45
C ARG A 55 -15.05 16.18 -6.80
N ALA A 56 -14.18 16.71 -7.65
CA ALA A 56 -14.25 18.11 -8.09
C ALA A 56 -15.51 18.39 -8.92
N THR A 57 -16.04 17.41 -9.66
CA THR A 57 -17.32 17.54 -10.38
C THR A 57 -18.56 17.37 -9.51
N GLY A 58 -18.42 17.25 -8.18
CA GLY A 58 -19.54 17.11 -7.24
C GLY A 58 -19.94 15.66 -6.92
N ASP A 59 -19.32 14.64 -7.53
CA ASP A 59 -19.61 13.21 -7.29
C ASP A 59 -18.81 12.67 -6.07
N VAL A 60 -18.94 13.37 -4.94
CA VAL A 60 -18.11 13.14 -3.74
C VAL A 60 -18.58 11.92 -2.93
N ARG A 61 -19.90 11.73 -2.81
CA ARG A 61 -20.48 10.65 -1.99
C ARG A 61 -20.11 9.26 -2.53
N PHE A 62 -20.17 9.08 -3.85
CA PHE A 62 -19.82 7.81 -4.50
C PHE A 62 -18.32 7.52 -4.40
N THR A 63 -17.49 8.50 -4.74
CA THR A 63 -16.03 8.34 -4.77
C THR A 63 -15.44 8.10 -3.39
N MET A 64 -15.95 8.78 -2.34
CA MET A 64 -15.55 8.50 -0.97
C MET A 64 -16.03 7.13 -0.49
N GLY A 65 -17.29 6.77 -0.73
CA GLY A 65 -17.84 5.47 -0.32
C GLY A 65 -17.06 4.29 -0.91
N ILE A 66 -16.77 4.33 -2.22
CA ILE A 66 -15.94 3.32 -2.88
C ILE A 66 -14.51 3.33 -2.34
N SER A 67 -13.89 4.49 -2.13
CA SER A 67 -12.52 4.55 -1.59
C SER A 67 -12.42 3.89 -0.22
N LEU A 68 -13.39 4.14 0.65
CA LEU A 68 -13.43 3.55 1.99
C LEU A 68 -13.66 2.04 1.90
N PHE A 69 -14.60 1.62 1.06
CA PHE A 69 -14.94 0.21 0.87
C PHE A 69 -13.77 -0.60 0.30
N THR A 70 -13.04 -0.11 -0.69
CA THR A 70 -11.88 -0.84 -1.23
C THR A 70 -10.74 -0.88 -0.21
N THR A 71 -10.46 0.24 0.47
CA THR A 71 -9.37 0.33 1.46
C THR A 71 -9.61 -0.56 2.68
N ILE A 72 -10.87 -0.70 3.12
CA ILE A 72 -11.18 -1.56 4.27
C ILE A 72 -11.48 -2.97 3.81
N GLY A 73 -12.32 -3.17 2.79
CA GLY A 73 -12.70 -4.50 2.32
C GLY A 73 -11.58 -5.20 1.58
N VAL A 74 -11.20 -4.67 0.41
CA VAL A 74 -10.23 -5.32 -0.48
C VAL A 74 -8.85 -5.37 0.17
N ARG A 75 -8.35 -4.25 0.69
CA ARG A 75 -6.99 -4.18 1.23
C ARG A 75 -6.83 -4.94 2.55
N PHE A 76 -7.79 -4.92 3.47
CA PHE A 76 -7.68 -5.72 4.70
C PHE A 76 -7.74 -7.21 4.39
N VAL A 77 -8.74 -7.64 3.61
CA VAL A 77 -8.91 -9.06 3.26
C VAL A 77 -7.69 -9.58 2.50
N LEU A 78 -7.21 -8.86 1.48
CA LEU A 78 -6.03 -9.28 0.73
C LEU A 78 -4.74 -9.21 1.55
N SER A 79 -4.60 -8.26 2.49
CA SER A 79 -3.41 -8.22 3.35
C SER A 79 -3.37 -9.42 4.28
N VAL A 80 -4.51 -9.83 4.84
CA VAL A 80 -4.61 -11.03 5.67
C VAL A 80 -4.35 -12.29 4.83
N LEU A 81 -4.95 -12.38 3.65
CA LEU A 81 -4.85 -13.55 2.78
C LEU A 81 -3.42 -13.71 2.23
N LEU A 82 -2.85 -12.66 1.63
CA LEU A 82 -1.49 -12.72 1.05
C LEU A 82 -0.39 -12.68 2.13
N GLY A 83 -0.61 -11.93 3.22
CA GLY A 83 0.37 -11.82 4.30
C GLY A 83 0.47 -13.10 5.13
N ILE A 84 -0.68 -13.67 5.51
CA ILE A 84 -0.74 -14.80 6.47
C ILE A 84 -0.87 -16.14 5.74
N TRP A 85 -1.84 -16.32 4.83
CA TRP A 85 -2.01 -17.63 4.17
C TRP A 85 -0.86 -17.96 3.22
N CYS A 86 -0.40 -16.99 2.45
CA CYS A 86 0.70 -17.23 1.52
C CYS A 86 2.09 -17.14 2.18
N ASN A 87 2.20 -16.77 3.46
CA ASN A 87 3.46 -16.53 4.17
C ASN A 87 4.38 -15.48 3.49
N LEU A 88 3.85 -14.56 2.69
CA LEU A 88 4.64 -13.48 2.07
C LEU A 88 4.93 -12.32 3.05
N GLY A 89 4.29 -12.29 4.22
CA GLY A 89 4.48 -11.26 5.24
C GLY A 89 4.31 -9.84 4.67
N VAL A 90 5.34 -9.00 4.83
CA VAL A 90 5.31 -7.58 4.42
C VAL A 90 5.18 -7.40 2.90
N ILE A 91 5.74 -8.33 2.11
CA ILE A 91 5.62 -8.29 0.64
C ILE A 91 4.16 -8.54 0.23
N GLY A 92 3.47 -9.44 0.94
CA GLY A 92 2.04 -9.70 0.73
C GLY A 92 1.17 -8.46 0.95
N ILE A 93 1.52 -7.64 1.96
CA ILE A 93 0.83 -6.37 2.25
C ILE A 93 1.05 -5.37 1.11
N ALA A 94 2.28 -5.27 0.58
CA ALA A 94 2.56 -4.40 -0.57
C ALA A 94 1.77 -4.83 -1.83
N LEU A 95 1.66 -6.13 -2.08
CA LEU A 95 0.84 -6.64 -3.18
C LEU A 95 -0.65 -6.36 -2.97
N ALA A 96 -1.16 -6.55 -1.75
CA ALA A 96 -2.54 -6.20 -1.40
C ALA A 96 -2.82 -4.70 -1.63
N MET A 97 -1.87 -3.83 -1.30
CA MET A 97 -1.93 -2.39 -1.57
C MET A 97 -2.00 -2.07 -3.07
N CYS A 98 -1.20 -2.76 -3.89
CA CYS A 98 -1.22 -2.58 -5.34
C CYS A 98 -2.53 -3.05 -5.97
N LEU A 99 -3.07 -4.20 -5.50
CA LEU A 99 -4.34 -4.74 -5.97
C LEU A 99 -5.53 -3.85 -5.59
N ASP A 100 -5.55 -3.30 -4.37
CA ASP A 100 -6.56 -2.32 -3.95
C ASP A 100 -6.58 -1.08 -4.86
N TRP A 101 -5.40 -0.55 -5.20
CA TRP A 101 -5.29 0.56 -6.14
C TRP A 101 -5.80 0.20 -7.54
N LEU A 102 -5.52 -1.03 -8.00
CA LEU A 102 -5.98 -1.50 -9.30
C LEU A 102 -7.51 -1.63 -9.35
N VAL A 103 -8.11 -2.24 -8.33
CA VAL A 103 -9.57 -2.36 -8.21
C VAL A 103 -10.22 -0.99 -8.19
N ARG A 104 -9.67 -0.04 -7.40
CA ARG A 104 -10.16 1.33 -7.34
C ARG A 104 -10.03 2.06 -8.68
N ALA A 105 -8.91 1.91 -9.38
CA ALA A 105 -8.70 2.47 -10.71
C ALA A 105 -9.74 1.94 -11.72
N ILE A 106 -10.00 0.62 -11.72
CA ILE A 106 -10.98 0.00 -12.62
C ILE A 106 -12.39 0.51 -12.31
N ILE A 107 -12.80 0.57 -11.03
CA ILE A 107 -14.13 1.07 -10.65
C ILE A 107 -14.31 2.53 -11.08
N PHE A 108 -13.31 3.38 -10.83
CA PHE A 108 -13.36 4.78 -11.27
C PHE A 108 -13.33 4.92 -12.78
N TRP A 109 -12.58 4.08 -13.49
CA TRP A 109 -12.57 4.05 -14.95
C TRP A 109 -13.90 3.62 -15.55
N ILE A 110 -14.56 2.60 -15.01
CA ILE A 110 -15.90 2.17 -15.46
C ILE A 110 -16.93 3.26 -15.16
N ARG A 111 -16.83 3.88 -13.98
CA ARG A 111 -17.66 5.04 -13.66
C ARG A 111 -17.39 6.17 -14.66
N TYR A 112 -16.13 6.27 -15.14
CA TYR A 112 -15.71 7.13 -16.25
C TYR A 112 -16.32 6.86 -17.60
N LYS A 113 -16.38 5.57 -17.93
CA LYS A 113 -17.28 4.99 -18.92
C LYS A 113 -18.68 5.58 -18.92
N LYS A 114 -19.32 5.56 -17.75
CA LYS A 114 -20.77 5.74 -17.64
C LYS A 114 -21.25 7.20 -17.75
N GLY A 115 -20.35 8.19 -17.81
CA GLY A 115 -20.70 9.59 -18.06
C GLY A 115 -21.62 10.24 -17.02
N THR A 116 -21.93 9.57 -15.90
CA THR A 116 -22.93 10.03 -14.94
C THR A 116 -22.48 11.26 -14.15
N TRP A 117 -21.17 11.58 -14.19
CA TRP A 117 -20.61 12.85 -13.70
C TRP A 117 -21.04 14.06 -14.53
N GLN A 118 -21.35 13.90 -15.82
CA GLN A 118 -21.73 15.03 -16.69
C GLN A 118 -23.09 15.61 -16.29
N LYS A 119 -23.88 14.85 -15.50
CA LYS A 119 -25.15 15.29 -14.94
C LYS A 119 -24.99 16.18 -13.71
N PHE A 120 -23.80 16.18 -13.10
CA PHE A 120 -23.50 17.07 -11.98
C PHE A 120 -23.04 18.42 -12.55
N GLN A 121 -23.93 19.41 -12.46
CA GLN A 121 -23.59 20.81 -12.71
C GLN A 121 -22.89 21.34 -11.46
N VAL A 122 -21.59 21.58 -11.55
CA VAL A 122 -20.91 22.51 -10.64
C VAL A 122 -21.12 23.90 -11.22
N ILE A 123 -21.58 24.80 -10.37
CA ILE A 123 -22.10 26.16 -10.63
C ILE A 123 -21.26 26.92 -11.66
#